data_AF-A0A6N9P4E2-F1
#
_entry.id   AF-A0A6N9P4E2-F1
#
_cell.length_a   1.000
_cell.length_b   1.000
_cell.length_c   1.000
_cell.angle_alpha   90.00
_cell.angle_beta   90.00
_cell.angle_gamma   90.00
#
_symmetry.space_group_name_H-M   'P 1'
#
loop_
_entity.id
_entity.type
_entity.pdbx_description
1 polymer ?
#
loop_
_entity_poly.entity_id
_entity_poly.type
_entity_poly.pdbx_seq_one_letter_code
_entity_poly.pdbx_strand_id
1 'polypeptide(L)'
;MTAADALGRVAAAFPHAQEEGYAMQELLRVENLVRTEVLGEAPLGALEPDSALSVSGAYEGLYEHFVAAMLAGAAGETARCNNDMALYSALYDGFARARRREAAPVKDTRVRFG
;
A
#
# COMPACT_ATOMS: atom_id res chain seq x y z
N MET A 1 9.68 -4.40 -2.88
CA MET A 1 8.80 -5.00 -3.88
C MET A 1 8.72 -4.05 -5.07
N THR A 2 8.80 -4.56 -6.29
CA THR A 2 8.55 -3.75 -7.51
C THR A 2 7.06 -3.67 -7.83
N ALA A 3 6.67 -2.78 -8.74
CA ALA A 3 5.30 -2.74 -9.24
C ALA A 3 4.90 -4.05 -9.93
N ALA A 4 5.78 -4.63 -10.74
CA ALA A 4 5.58 -5.91 -11.40
C ALA A 4 5.36 -7.05 -10.39
N ASP A 5 6.14 -7.09 -9.30
CA ASP A 5 5.97 -8.08 -8.25
C ASP A 5 4.58 -7.98 -7.59
N ALA A 6 4.13 -6.76 -7.29
CA ALA A 6 2.83 -6.52 -6.67
C ALA A 6 1.68 -6.96 -7.59
N LEU A 7 1.75 -6.57 -8.87
CA LEU A 7 0.76 -6.97 -9.87
C LEU A 7 0.77 -8.48 -10.12
N GLY A 8 1.94 -9.13 -10.10
CA GLY A 8 2.06 -10.58 -10.22
C GLY A 8 1.34 -11.34 -9.09
N ARG A 9 1.44 -10.84 -7.85
CA ARG A 9 0.70 -11.41 -6.70
C ARG A 9 -0.81 -11.26 -6.86
N VAL A 10 -1.26 -10.07 -7.27
CA VAL A 10 -2.68 -9.80 -7.53
C VAL A 10 -3.21 -10.67 -8.68
N ALA A 11 -2.47 -10.76 -9.79
CA ALA A 11 -2.86 -11.56 -10.95
C ALA A 11 -3.02 -13.05 -10.60
N ALA A 12 -2.17 -13.59 -9.72
CA ALA A 12 -2.31 -14.95 -9.23
C ALA A 12 -3.62 -15.18 -8.44
N ALA A 13 -4.11 -14.15 -7.73
CA ALA A 13 -5.37 -14.19 -7.00
C ALA A 13 -6.60 -13.86 -7.87
N PHE A 14 -6.42 -13.19 -9.01
CA PHE A 14 -7.47 -12.77 -9.95
C PHE A 14 -7.15 -13.20 -11.39
N PRO A 15 -7.11 -14.50 -11.70
CA PRO A 15 -6.68 -15.01 -13.01
C PRO A 15 -7.62 -14.62 -14.17
N HIS A 16 -8.80 -14.09 -13.86
CA HIS A 16 -9.81 -13.68 -14.84
C HIS A 16 -10.04 -12.17 -14.90
N ALA A 17 -9.34 -11.37 -14.08
CA ALA A 17 -9.43 -9.91 -14.14
C ALA A 17 -8.62 -9.42 -15.36
N GLN A 18 -9.31 -9.13 -16.47
CA GLN A 18 -8.67 -8.90 -17.78
C GLN A 18 -8.16 -7.46 -18.03
N GLU A 19 -7.98 -6.62 -17.01
CA GLU A 19 -7.48 -5.26 -17.25
C GLU A 19 -6.22 -4.98 -16.43
N GLU A 20 -5.07 -5.48 -16.92
CA GLU A 20 -3.73 -5.15 -16.38
C GLU A 20 -3.52 -3.63 -16.28
N GLY A 21 -4.08 -2.86 -17.22
CA GLY A 21 -4.06 -1.40 -17.20
C GLY A 21 -4.82 -0.80 -16.02
N TYR A 22 -5.96 -1.38 -15.64
CA TYR A 22 -6.72 -0.96 -14.47
C TYR A 22 -5.96 -1.29 -13.18
N ALA A 23 -5.39 -2.50 -13.07
CA ALA A 23 -4.61 -2.88 -11.89
C ALA A 23 -3.38 -1.98 -11.68
N MET A 24 -2.67 -1.61 -12.76
CA MET A 24 -1.57 -0.66 -12.70
C MET A 24 -2.02 0.75 -12.25
N GLN A 25 -3.17 1.22 -12.73
CA GLN A 25 -3.72 2.52 -12.30
C GLN A 25 -4.10 2.53 -10.82
N GLU A 26 -4.71 1.45 -10.33
CA GLU A 26 -5.04 1.32 -8.91
C GLU A 26 -3.78 1.17 -8.04
N LEU A 27 -2.73 0.52 -8.56
CA LEU A 27 -1.44 0.44 -7.88
C LEU A 27 -0.79 1.83 -7.75
N LEU A 28 -0.79 2.63 -8.83
CA LEU A 28 -0.33 4.01 -8.80
C LEU A 28 -1.16 4.85 -7.80
N ARG A 29 -2.47 4.63 -7.73
CA ARG A 29 -3.35 5.33 -6.78
C ARG A 29 -2.94 5.07 -5.33
N VAL A 30 -2.78 3.81 -4.94
CA VAL A 30 -2.40 3.48 -3.55
C VAL A 30 -0.96 3.89 -3.23
N GLU A 31 -0.05 3.82 -4.19
CA GLU A 31 1.30 4.38 -4.02
C GLU A 31 1.23 5.87 -3.72
N ASN A 32 0.43 6.63 -4.47
CA ASN A 32 0.29 8.06 -4.25
C ASN A 32 -0.41 8.42 -2.93
N LEU A 33 -1.36 7.59 -2.47
CA LEU A 33 -1.95 7.74 -1.13
C LEU A 33 -0.86 7.62 -0.05
N VAL A 34 -0.06 6.56 -0.10
CA VAL A 34 1.05 6.37 0.84
C VAL A 34 2.05 7.53 0.79
N ARG A 35 2.48 7.90 -0.41
CA ARG A 35 3.48 8.96 -0.60
C ARG A 35 3.01 10.28 0.01
N THR A 36 1.79 10.69 -0.30
CA THR A 36 1.28 11.99 0.11
C THR A 36 0.84 12.03 1.58
N GLU A 37 0.16 10.99 2.07
CA GLU A 37 -0.46 11.02 3.40
C GLU A 37 0.45 10.48 4.51
N VAL A 38 1.32 9.52 4.19
CA VAL A 38 2.18 8.87 5.20
C VAL A 38 3.61 9.37 5.14
N LEU A 39 4.16 9.55 3.94
CA LEU A 39 5.57 9.91 3.75
C LEU A 39 5.78 11.43 3.59
N GLY A 40 4.73 12.19 3.26
CA GLY A 40 4.85 13.62 2.95
C GLY A 40 5.63 13.89 1.65
N GLU A 41 5.67 12.92 0.75
CA GLU A 41 6.33 12.98 -0.54
C GLU A 41 5.36 13.42 -1.66
N ALA A 42 5.90 13.97 -2.74
CA ALA A 42 5.11 14.30 -3.92
C ALA A 42 4.56 13.04 -4.60
N PRO A 43 3.34 13.10 -5.17
CA PRO A 43 2.78 11.99 -5.94
C PRO A 43 3.54 11.78 -7.25
N LEU A 44 3.52 10.55 -7.75
CA LEU A 44 4.05 10.15 -9.04
C LEU A 44 3.01 10.38 -10.13
N GLY A 45 3.48 10.78 -11.32
CA GLY A 45 2.64 10.92 -12.50
C GLY A 45 2.38 9.58 -13.23
N ALA A 46 3.30 8.63 -13.08
CA ALA A 46 3.20 7.29 -13.66
C ALA A 46 4.03 6.30 -12.81
N LEU A 47 3.75 5.02 -12.99
CA LEU A 47 4.47 3.92 -12.36
C LEU A 47 5.00 3.00 -13.47
N GLU A 48 6.32 2.77 -13.50
CA GLU A 48 6.91 1.77 -14.40
C GLU A 48 6.96 0.40 -13.72
N PRO A 49 6.87 -0.73 -14.44
CA PRO A 49 6.86 -2.08 -13.85
C PRO A 49 8.04 -2.36 -12.91
N ASP A 50 9.23 -1.86 -13.23
CA ASP A 50 10.44 -2.08 -12.42
C ASP A 50 10.60 -1.05 -11.27
N SER A 51 9.65 -0.12 -11.13
CA SER A 51 9.69 0.89 -10.06
C SER A 51 9.56 0.22 -8.70
N ALA A 52 10.46 0.55 -7.78
CA ALA A 52 10.33 0.16 -6.38
C ALA A 52 9.19 0.94 -5.73
N LEU A 53 8.29 0.22 -5.06
CA LEU A 53 7.20 0.82 -4.29
C LEU A 53 7.71 1.38 -2.96
N SER A 54 7.11 2.47 -2.49
CA SER A 54 7.54 3.17 -1.28
C SER A 54 7.40 2.36 0.02
N VAL A 55 6.47 1.40 0.08
CA VAL A 55 6.32 0.50 1.24
C VAL A 55 7.04 -0.82 1.02
N SER A 56 7.82 -1.21 2.02
CA SER A 56 8.64 -2.42 2.01
C SER A 56 8.49 -3.22 3.31
N GLY A 57 8.83 -4.51 3.27
CA GLY A 57 8.90 -5.36 4.45
C GLY A 57 7.52 -5.77 4.92
N ALA A 58 7.27 -5.71 6.24
CA ALA A 58 6.06 -6.27 6.86
C ALA A 58 4.73 -5.65 6.36
N TYR A 59 4.77 -4.50 5.68
CA TYR A 59 3.59 -3.79 5.22
C TYR A 59 3.39 -3.85 3.69
N GLU A 60 4.26 -4.54 2.95
CA GLU A 60 4.21 -4.57 1.48
C GLU A 60 2.89 -5.15 0.93
N GLY A 61 2.22 -6.02 1.70
CA GLY A 61 0.92 -6.60 1.33
C GLY A 61 -0.21 -5.57 1.19
N LEU A 62 -0.04 -4.32 1.63
CA LEU A 62 -1.08 -3.29 1.48
C LEU A 62 -1.42 -3.04 0.01
N TYR A 63 -0.42 -3.12 -0.88
CA TYR A 63 -0.61 -2.90 -2.31
C TYR A 63 -1.48 -3.99 -2.92
N GLU A 64 -1.20 -5.25 -2.56
CA GLU A 64 -1.95 -6.41 -3.03
C GLU A 64 -3.42 -6.31 -2.60
N HIS A 65 -3.67 -6.06 -1.31
CA HIS A 65 -5.04 -5.98 -0.80
C HIS A 65 -5.82 -4.79 -1.35
N PHE A 66 -5.19 -3.64 -1.56
CA PHE A 66 -5.87 -2.50 -2.17
C PHE A 66 -6.31 -2.81 -3.61
N VAL A 67 -5.38 -3.29 -4.44
CA VAL A 67 -5.69 -3.57 -5.85
C VAL A 67 -6.67 -4.74 -5.95
N ALA A 68 -6.53 -5.78 -5.12
CA ALA A 68 -7.48 -6.89 -5.02
C ALA A 68 -8.89 -6.41 -4.69
N ALA A 69 -9.03 -5.52 -3.71
CA ALA A 69 -10.31 -4.94 -3.36
C ALA A 69 -10.94 -4.18 -4.54
N MET A 70 -10.13 -3.39 -5.27
CA MET A 70 -10.65 -2.62 -6.40
C MET A 70 -11.08 -3.49 -7.58
N LEU A 71 -10.36 -4.59 -7.83
CA LEU A 71 -10.76 -5.58 -8.83
C LEU A 71 -12.02 -6.32 -8.42
N ALA A 72 -12.11 -6.77 -7.17
CA ALA A 72 -13.30 -7.41 -6.61
C ALA A 72 -14.52 -6.49 -6.67
N GLY A 73 -14.36 -5.20 -6.34
CA GLY A 73 -15.39 -4.19 -6.46
C GLY A 73 -15.88 -4.01 -7.90
N ALA A 74 -14.95 -3.91 -8.86
CA ALA A 74 -15.29 -3.82 -10.28
C ALA A 74 -16.02 -5.08 -10.80
N ALA A 75 -15.71 -6.25 -10.25
CA ALA A 75 -16.38 -7.51 -10.56
C ALA A 75 -17.70 -7.74 -9.80
N GLY A 76 -18.08 -6.83 -8.89
CA GLY A 76 -19.28 -6.98 -8.04
C GLY A 76 -19.12 -7.99 -6.89
N GLU A 77 -17.91 -8.50 -6.65
CA GLU A 77 -17.57 -9.45 -5.58
C GLU A 77 -17.49 -8.75 -4.21
N THR A 78 -18.63 -8.28 -3.71
CA THR A 78 -18.71 -7.39 -2.53
C THR A 78 -18.06 -7.98 -1.28
N ALA A 79 -18.23 -9.28 -1.02
CA ALA A 79 -17.64 -9.93 0.15
C ALA A 79 -16.10 -9.94 0.11
N ARG A 80 -15.54 -10.21 -1.06
CA ARG A 80 -14.09 -10.20 -1.29
C ARG A 80 -13.55 -8.78 -1.20
N CYS A 81 -14.21 -7.83 -1.88
CA CYS A 81 -13.90 -6.40 -1.80
C CYS A 81 -13.82 -5.92 -0.34
N ASN A 82 -14.82 -6.24 0.48
CA ASN A 82 -14.84 -5.83 1.89
C ASN A 82 -13.72 -6.47 2.71
N ASN A 83 -13.43 -7.75 2.48
CA ASN A 83 -12.35 -8.45 3.18
C ASN A 83 -10.98 -7.85 2.84
N ASP A 84 -10.69 -7.66 1.56
CA ASP A 84 -9.42 -7.08 1.11
C ASP A 84 -9.28 -5.62 1.56
N MET A 85 -10.35 -4.81 1.54
CA MET A 85 -10.32 -3.44 2.09
C MET A 85 -10.01 -3.41 3.58
N ALA A 86 -10.51 -4.38 4.36
CA ALA A 86 -10.21 -4.46 5.79
C ALA A 86 -8.73 -4.77 6.04
N LEU A 87 -8.16 -5.71 5.27
CA LEU A 87 -6.74 -6.06 5.35
C LEU A 87 -5.84 -4.89 4.91
N TYR A 88 -6.19 -4.22 3.81
CA TYR A 88 -5.54 -3.00 3.37
C TYR A 88 -5.53 -1.94 4.48
N SER A 89 -6.69 -1.65 5.07
CA SER A 89 -6.82 -0.60 6.10
C SER A 89 -5.94 -0.91 7.32
N ALA A 90 -5.93 -2.17 7.77
CA ALA A 90 -5.11 -2.59 8.91
C ALA A 90 -3.60 -2.43 8.64
N LEU A 91 -3.14 -2.77 7.43
CA LEU A 91 -1.74 -2.62 7.02
C LEU A 91 -1.36 -1.15 6.85
N TYR A 92 -2.23 -0.36 6.23
CA TYR A 92 -2.04 1.08 6.03
C TYR A 92 -1.89 1.81 7.37
N ASP A 93 -2.82 1.59 8.30
CA ASP A 93 -2.77 2.18 9.64
C ASP A 93 -1.53 1.71 10.42
N GLY A 94 -1.16 0.43 10.26
CA GLY A 94 0.06 -0.15 10.83
C GLY A 94 1.31 0.57 10.34
N PHE A 95 1.42 0.75 9.02
CA PHE A 95 2.55 1.45 8.38
C PHE A 95 2.60 2.91 8.79
N ALA A 96 1.48 3.63 8.74
CA ALA A 96 1.40 5.03 9.15
C ALA A 96 1.81 5.22 10.61
N ARG A 97 1.38 4.32 11.50
CA ARG A 97 1.78 4.34 12.91
C ARG A 97 3.27 4.07 13.09
N ALA A 98 3.84 3.12 12.35
CA ALA A 98 5.27 2.82 12.39
C ALA A 98 6.08 4.06 11.94
N ARG A 99 5.71 4.68 10.82
CA ARG A 99 6.36 5.90 10.32
C ARG A 99 6.28 7.06 11.29
N ARG A 100 5.13 7.30 11.91
CA ARG A 100 4.99 8.34 12.94
C ARG A 100 5.88 8.08 14.16
N ARG A 101 6.09 6.82 14.55
CA ARG A 101 6.99 6.45 15.65
C ARG A 101 8.46 6.67 15.30
N GLU A 102 8.85 6.38 14.06
CA GLU A 102 10.20 6.65 13.54
C GLU A 102 10.49 8.16 13.46
N ALA A 103 9.50 8.96 13.05
CA ALA A 103 9.62 10.41 12.94
C ALA A 103 9.54 11.15 14.29
N ALA A 104 9.12 10.48 15.37
CA ALA A 104 9.02 11.10 16.69
C ALA A 104 10.43 11.38 17.25
N PRO A 105 10.74 12.60 17.71
CA PRO A 105 12.03 12.90 18.31
C PRO A 105 12.24 12.01 19.54
N VAL A 106 13.39 11.33 19.58
CA VAL A 106 13.83 10.60 20.78
C VAL A 106 13.87 11.61 21.93
N LYS A 107 12.98 11.47 22.90
CA LYS A 107 13.04 12.27 24.12
C LYS A 107 14.34 11.91 24.84
N ASP A 108 15.36 12.76 24.70
CA ASP A 108 16.58 12.70 25.51
C ASP A 108 16.18 12.93 26.97
N THR A 109 15.88 11.82 27.65
CA THR A 109 15.43 11.84 29.04
C THR A 109 16.68 11.84 29.90
N ARG A 110 17.43 12.95 29.89
CA ARG A 110 18.45 13.23 30.90
C ARG A 110 17.75 13.56 32.20
N VAL A 111 17.39 12.53 32.95
CA VAL A 111 17.05 12.66 34.37
C VAL A 111 18.36 13.00 35.10
N ARG A 112 18.61 14.29 35.34
CA ARG A 112 19.62 14.72 36.30
C ARG A 112 19.03 14.51 37.70
N PHE A 113 19.52 13.50 38.40
CA PHE A 113 19.40 13.45 39.86
C PHE A 113 20.38 14.49 40.42
N GLY A 114 19.84 15.47 41.14
CA GLY A 114 20.59 16.41 41.98
C GLY A 114 20.37 16.08 43.45
#